data_AF-A0A7X6T0A7-F1
#
_entry.id   AF-A0A7X6T0A7-F1
#
_cell.length_a   1.000
_cell.length_b   1.000
_cell.length_c   1.000
_cell.angle_alpha   90.00
_cell.angle_beta   90.00
_cell.angle_gamma   90.00
#
_symmetry.space_group_name_H-M   'P 1'
#
loop_
_entity.id
_entity.type
_entity.pdbx_description
1 polymer ?
#
loop_
_entity_poly.entity_id
_entity_poly.type
_entity_poly.pdbx_seq_one_letter_code
_entity_poly.pdbx_strand_id
1 'polypeptide(L)'
;FGGNIGVMVAFNVEKDELAGIGITTHSETPGLGSRAKTEPSFREQFKGIPVNREIKVKSEGGDIDALSGATVTSKGVCAGVDNSIEIYKRLKDEILKNIKD
;
A
#
# COMPACT_ATOMS: atom_id res chain seq x y z
N PHE A 1 -0.67 7.43 -19.11
CA PHE A 1 -0.73 7.17 -17.65
C PHE A 1 -1.29 8.41 -16.97
N GLY A 2 -2.24 8.28 -16.04
CA GLY A 2 -2.85 9.47 -15.39
C GLY A 2 -4.23 9.24 -14.75
N GLY A 3 -4.46 8.06 -14.18
CA GLY A 3 -5.74 7.68 -13.60
C GLY A 3 -5.66 7.47 -12.09
N ASN A 4 -6.79 7.52 -11.39
CA ASN A 4 -6.82 7.24 -9.95
C ASN A 4 -6.39 5.80 -9.65
N ILE A 5 -5.59 5.64 -8.60
CA ILE A 5 -5.18 4.35 -8.03
C ILE A 5 -5.89 4.22 -6.69
N GLY A 6 -6.79 3.24 -6.59
CA GLY A 6 -7.45 2.85 -5.36
C GLY A 6 -6.70 1.73 -4.68
N VAL A 7 -6.31 1.93 -3.43
CA VAL A 7 -5.70 0.92 -2.58
C VAL A 7 -6.59 0.65 -1.37
N MET A 8 -6.62 -0.60 -0.95
CA MET A 8 -7.16 -1.05 0.33
C MET A 8 -5.98 -1.55 1.15
N VAL A 9 -5.87 -1.07 2.38
CA VAL A 9 -4.76 -1.40 3.27
C VAL A 9 -5.34 -2.02 4.53
N ALA A 10 -4.85 -3.21 4.87
CA ALA A 10 -5.19 -3.89 6.11
C ALA A 10 -4.08 -3.68 7.13
N PHE A 11 -4.44 -3.34 8.36
CA PHE A 11 -3.52 -3.13 9.47
C PHE A 11 -3.70 -4.20 10.53
N ASN A 12 -2.59 -4.73 11.05
CA ASN A 12 -2.58 -5.48 12.29
C ASN A 12 -2.40 -4.47 13.43
N VAL A 13 -3.49 -4.20 14.15
CA VAL A 13 -3.54 -3.19 15.21
C VAL A 13 -2.80 -3.59 16.49
N GLU A 14 -2.55 -4.89 16.70
CA GLU A 14 -1.79 -5.39 17.85
C GLU A 14 -0.28 -5.21 17.66
N LYS A 15 0.18 -5.37 16.42
CA LYS A 15 1.61 -5.33 16.06
C LYS A 15 2.06 -4.02 15.42
N ASP A 16 1.13 -3.11 15.12
CA ASP A 16 1.40 -1.86 14.40
C ASP A 16 2.12 -2.10 13.06
N GLU A 17 1.59 -3.01 12.27
CA GLU A 17 2.15 -3.38 10.96
C GLU A 17 1.06 -3.55 9.89
N LEU A 18 1.47 -3.49 8.64
CA LEU A 18 0.62 -3.83 7.51
C LEU A 18 0.32 -5.33 7.49
N ALA A 19 -0.96 -5.71 7.53
CA ALA A 19 -1.39 -7.09 7.34
C ALA A 19 -1.41 -7.49 5.84
N GLY A 20 -1.55 -6.50 4.95
CA GLY A 20 -1.51 -6.68 3.51
C GLY A 20 -2.20 -5.53 2.76
N ILE A 21 -2.12 -5.57 1.43
CA ILE A 21 -2.78 -4.60 0.54
C ILE A 21 -3.59 -5.28 -0.57
N GLY A 22 -4.64 -4.59 -0.99
CA GLY A 22 -5.41 -4.89 -2.19
C GLY A 22 -5.49 -3.68 -3.10
N ILE A 23 -5.49 -3.87 -4.41
CA ILE A 23 -5.67 -2.78 -5.37
C ILE A 23 -7.08 -2.87 -5.94
N THR A 24 -7.89 -1.86 -5.65
CA THR A 24 -9.33 -1.87 -5.90
C THR A 24 -9.67 -1.21 -7.23
N THR A 25 -9.19 0.02 -7.43
CA THR A 25 -9.43 0.81 -8.64
C THR A 25 -8.11 1.11 -9.31
N HIS A 26 -8.10 1.02 -10.64
CA HIS A 26 -6.96 1.42 -11.43
C HIS A 26 -7.47 1.97 -12.74
N SER A 27 -7.35 3.27 -12.96
CA SER A 27 -7.74 3.91 -14.22
C SER A 27 -6.58 3.95 -15.23
N GLU A 28 -5.56 3.13 -15.06
CA GLU A 28 -4.54 3.00 -16.10
C GLU A 28 -5.01 2.17 -17.28
N THR A 29 -4.41 2.48 -18.43
CA THR A 29 -4.55 1.72 -19.66
C THR A 29 -4.25 0.23 -19.40
N PRO A 30 -5.07 -0.70 -19.91
CA PRO A 30 -4.80 -2.14 -19.82
C PRO A 30 -3.36 -2.43 -20.26
N GLY A 31 -2.62 -3.18 -19.44
CA GLY A 31 -1.21 -3.47 -19.71
C GLY A 31 -0.38 -3.59 -18.44
N LEU A 32 0.73 -2.84 -18.38
CA LEU A 32 1.77 -3.06 -17.38
C LEU A 32 1.33 -2.71 -15.96
N GLY A 33 0.63 -1.60 -15.74
CA GLY A 33 0.22 -1.19 -14.39
C GLY A 33 -0.93 -1.99 -13.79
N SER A 34 -1.79 -2.61 -14.62
CA SER A 34 -2.81 -3.55 -14.10
C SER A 34 -2.20 -4.75 -13.37
N ARG A 35 -0.92 -5.06 -13.62
CA ARG A 35 -0.20 -6.13 -12.91
C ARG A 35 -0.08 -5.87 -11.42
N ALA A 36 -0.11 -4.61 -10.97
CA ALA A 36 -0.10 -4.32 -9.54
C ALA A 36 -1.28 -5.00 -8.80
N LYS A 37 -2.43 -5.18 -9.47
CA LYS A 37 -3.60 -5.87 -8.92
C LYS A 37 -3.42 -7.38 -8.91
N THR A 38 -2.87 -7.94 -9.98
CA THR A 38 -2.85 -9.39 -10.21
C THR A 38 -1.59 -10.07 -9.67
N GLU A 39 -0.47 -9.37 -9.60
CA GLU A 39 0.83 -9.94 -9.20
C GLU A 39 0.92 -10.07 -7.67
N PRO A 40 0.91 -11.29 -7.11
CA PRO A 40 0.98 -11.47 -5.66
C PRO A 40 2.32 -11.02 -5.10
N SER A 41 3.42 -11.32 -5.80
CA SER A 41 4.78 -10.97 -5.41
C SER A 41 5.01 -9.47 -5.22
N PHE A 42 4.22 -8.61 -5.88
CA PHE A 42 4.24 -7.18 -5.61
C PHE A 42 3.51 -6.83 -4.31
N ARG A 43 2.29 -7.35 -4.13
CA ARG A 43 1.43 -7.04 -2.97
C ARG A 43 1.94 -7.64 -1.66
N GLU A 44 2.60 -8.79 -1.73
CA GLU A 44 3.13 -9.51 -0.55
C GLU A 44 4.30 -8.77 0.10
N GLN A 45 5.03 -7.93 -0.64
CA GLN A 45 6.13 -7.11 -0.09
C GLN A 45 5.68 -6.14 0.99
N PHE A 46 4.40 -5.75 0.99
CA PHE A 46 3.85 -4.80 1.95
C PHE A 46 3.53 -5.45 3.30
N LYS A 47 3.40 -6.78 3.36
CA LYS A 47 2.99 -7.48 4.58
C LYS A 47 4.12 -7.45 5.63
N GLY A 48 3.76 -7.15 6.87
CA GLY A 48 4.68 -7.08 8.00
C GLY A 48 5.53 -5.81 8.04
N ILE A 49 5.32 -4.85 7.13
CA ILE A 49 6.02 -3.57 7.24
C ILE A 49 5.44 -2.79 8.42
N PRO A 50 6.27 -2.35 9.39
CA PRO A 50 5.81 -1.54 10.51
C PRO A 50 5.28 -0.18 10.04
N VAL A 51 4.23 0.33 10.71
CA VAL A 51 3.61 1.61 10.34
C VAL A 51 4.54 2.83 10.56
N ASN A 52 5.65 2.68 11.28
CA ASN A 52 6.64 3.75 11.46
C ASN A 52 7.68 3.83 10.32
N ARG A 53 7.55 2.99 9.29
CA ARG A 53 8.44 2.95 8.13
C ARG A 53 7.76 3.58 6.91
N GLU A 54 8.49 4.42 6.19
CA GLU A 54 7.99 5.02 4.94
C GLU A 54 7.82 3.95 3.86
N ILE A 55 6.73 4.04 3.09
CA ILE A 55 6.47 3.11 2.00
C ILE A 55 6.91 3.75 0.69
N LYS A 56 8.07 3.32 0.19
CA LYS A 56 8.65 3.79 -1.08
C LYS A 56 9.21 2.62 -1.88
N VAL A 57 9.35 2.84 -3.19
CA VAL A 57 10.09 1.92 -4.05
C VAL A 57 11.58 1.99 -3.76
N LYS A 58 12.34 0.90 -3.99
CA LYS A 58 13.80 0.85 -3.76
C LYS A 58 14.57 1.92 -4.51
N SER A 59 14.13 2.29 -5.71
CA SER A 59 14.75 3.38 -6.49
C SER A 59 14.59 4.77 -5.86
N GLU A 60 13.75 4.90 -4.83
CA GLU A 60 13.55 6.12 -4.01
C GLU A 60 13.96 5.90 -2.54
N GLY A 61 14.78 4.88 -2.28
CA GLY A 61 15.33 4.60 -0.95
C GLY A 61 14.40 3.82 0.00
N GLY A 62 13.28 3.28 -0.51
CA GLY A 62 12.42 2.38 0.26
C GLY A 62 12.76 0.89 0.07
N ASP A 63 11.79 0.03 0.39
CA ASP A 63 11.98 -1.43 0.39
C ASP A 63 11.20 -2.16 -0.70
N ILE A 64 10.30 -1.47 -1.40
CA ILE A 64 9.41 -2.10 -2.39
C ILE A 64 10.09 -2.20 -3.75
N ASP A 65 10.21 -3.41 -4.28
CA ASP A 65 10.59 -3.65 -5.67
C ASP A 65 9.47 -3.17 -6.61
N ALA A 66 9.79 -2.21 -7.47
CA ALA A 66 8.87 -1.74 -8.48
C ALA A 66 8.62 -2.84 -9.53
N LEU A 67 7.40 -2.88 -10.05
CA LEU A 67 7.06 -3.74 -11.18
C LEU A 67 7.78 -3.25 -12.44
N SER A 68 8.50 -4.15 -13.11
CA SER A 68 9.18 -3.84 -14.36
C SER A 68 8.20 -3.33 -15.42
N GLY A 69 8.50 -2.16 -15.99
CA GLY A 69 7.64 -1.48 -16.95
C GLY A 69 6.43 -0.75 -16.35
N ALA A 70 6.25 -0.79 -15.02
CA ALA A 70 5.13 -0.15 -14.31
C ALA A 70 5.61 0.68 -13.11
N THR A 71 6.77 1.35 -13.23
CA THR A 71 7.37 2.11 -12.12
C THR A 71 6.47 3.22 -11.61
N VAL A 72 5.78 3.94 -12.50
CA VAL A 72 4.85 5.02 -12.12
C VAL A 72 3.70 4.47 -11.27
N THR A 73 3.13 3.34 -11.68
CA THR A 73 2.11 2.62 -10.92
C THR A 73 2.62 2.18 -9.56
N SER A 74 3.79 1.54 -9.50
CA SER A 74 4.37 1.07 -8.24
C SER A 74 4.58 2.21 -7.25
N LYS A 75 5.06 3.37 -7.72
CA LYS A 75 5.18 4.58 -6.90
C LYS A 75 3.84 5.08 -6.40
N GLY A 76 2.82 5.12 -7.26
CA GLY A 76 1.47 5.53 -6.89
C GLY A 76 0.84 4.62 -5.83
N VAL A 77 1.03 3.30 -5.94
CA VAL A 77 0.61 2.34 -4.90
C VAL A 77 1.34 2.61 -3.59
N CYS A 78 2.66 2.77 -3.62
CA CYS A 78 3.44 3.06 -2.41
C CYS A 78 2.94 4.34 -1.71
N ALA A 79 2.72 5.42 -2.46
CA ALA A 79 2.19 6.67 -1.93
C ALA A 79 0.78 6.52 -1.33
N GLY A 80 -0.10 5.73 -1.95
CA GLY A 80 -1.43 5.44 -1.41
C GLY A 80 -1.39 4.66 -0.10
N VAL A 81 -0.48 3.68 0.01
CA VAL A 81 -0.28 2.92 1.24
C VAL A 81 0.33 3.80 2.34
N ASP A 82 1.32 4.62 2.01
CA ASP A 82 1.95 5.57 2.93
C ASP A 82 0.93 6.58 3.50
N ASN A 83 0.07 7.14 2.64
CA ASN A 83 -1.03 8.01 3.08
C ASN A 83 -2.01 7.28 4.02
N SER A 84 -2.33 6.02 3.71
CA SER A 84 -3.22 5.19 4.55
C SER A 84 -2.61 4.94 5.94
N ILE A 85 -1.28 4.79 6.03
CA ILE A 85 -0.56 4.66 7.30
C ILE A 85 -0.73 5.93 8.15
N GLU A 86 -0.62 7.12 7.55
CA GLU A 86 -0.78 8.39 8.27
C GLU A 86 -2.22 8.56 8.79
N ILE A 87 -3.21 8.17 8.00
CA ILE A 87 -4.61 8.14 8.44
C ILE A 87 -4.79 7.14 9.59
N TYR A 88 -4.24 5.93 9.46
CA TYR A 88 -4.29 4.91 10.51
C TYR A 88 -3.70 5.42 11.83
N LYS A 89 -2.50 6.02 11.80
CA LYS A 89 -1.86 6.61 12.99
C LYS A 89 -2.75 7.64 13.67
N ARG A 90 -3.38 8.53 12.89
CA ARG A 90 -4.28 9.57 13.44
C ARG A 90 -5.52 8.99 14.10
N LEU A 91 -6.08 7.91 13.54
CA LEU A 91 -7.34 7.32 14.00
C LEU A 91 -7.14 6.13 14.95
N LYS A 92 -5.90 5.73 15.23
CA LYS A 92 -5.58 4.49 15.94
C LYS A 92 -6.28 4.37 17.28
N ASP A 93 -6.27 5.42 18.10
CA ASP A 93 -6.90 5.39 19.42
C ASP A 93 -8.42 5.22 19.35
N GLU A 94 -9.07 5.78 18.32
CA GLU A 94 -10.49 5.61 18.07
C GLU A 94 -10.81 4.20 17.56
N ILE A 95 -10.00 3.69 16.63
CA ILE A 95 -10.11 2.32 16.13
C ILE A 95 -10.00 1.32 17.29
N LEU A 96 -9.02 1.49 18.17
CA LEU A 96 -8.79 0.59 19.31
C LEU A 96 -9.91 0.64 20.37
N LYS A 97 -10.62 1.75 20.50
CA LYS A 97 -11.81 1.83 21.36
C LYS A 97 -12.95 0.98 20.79
N ASN A 98 -13.25 1.16 19.50
CA ASN A 98 -14.36 0.48 18.82
C ASN A 98 -14.15 -1.03 18.59
N ILE A 99 -12.92 -1.54 18.74
CA ILE A 99 -12.63 -2.99 18.62
C ILE A 99 -12.81 -3.72 19.97
N LYS A 100 -12.77 -3.00 21.09
CA LYS A 100 -12.86 -3.59 22.44
C LYS A 100 -14.29 -3.71 22.96
N ASP A 101 -15.24 -3.08 22.28
CA ASP A 101 -16.68 -3.14 22.53
C ASP A 101 -17.33 -4.28 21.73
#